data_AF-A0A2H0MGZ3-F1
#
_entry.id   AF-A0A2H0MGZ3-F1
#
_cell.length_a   1.000
_cell.length_b   1.000
_cell.length_c   1.000
_cell.angle_alpha   90.00
_cell.angle_beta   90.00
_cell.angle_gamma   90.00
#
_symmetry.space_group_name_H-M   'P 1'
#
loop_
_entity.id
_entity.type
_entity.pdbx_description
1 polymer ?
#
loop_
_entity_poly.entity_id
_entity_poly.type
_entity_poly.pdbx_seq_one_letter_code
_entity_poly.pdbx_strand_id
1 'polypeptide(L)' 'MHDGIAGAVICLGVGLGYWVDPLWLLIPAVLGLTLVQSAFTGFCPVYYILERTCSTE' A
#
# COMPACT_ATOMS: atom_id res chain seq x y z
N MET A 1 -8.36 -11.65 -3.17
CA MET A 1 -7.93 -11.54 -1.76
C MET A 1 -6.47 -11.05 -1.71
N HIS A 2 -6.21 -9.82 -2.14
CA HIS A 2 -4.86 -9.21 -2.10
C HIS A 2 -4.72 -8.14 -0.99
N ASP A 3 -5.84 -7.78 -0.39
CA ASP A 3 -6.04 -6.73 0.61
C ASP A 3 -5.18 -6.95 1.88
N GLY A 4 -4.97 -8.22 2.26
CA GLY A 4 -4.08 -8.61 3.36
C GLY A 4 -2.59 -8.36 3.08
N ILE A 5 -2.16 -8.41 1.82
CA ILE A 5 -0.76 -8.14 1.44
C ILE A 5 -0.47 -6.64 1.59
N ALA A 6 -1.41 -5.78 1.19
CA ALA A 6 -1.30 -4.34 1.38
C ALA A 6 -1.22 -3.97 2.87
N GLY A 7 -2.06 -4.57 3.71
CA GLY A 7 -2.00 -4.38 5.16
C GLY A 7 -0.69 -4.86 5.79
N ALA A 8 -0.19 -6.02 5.37
CA ALA A 8 1.09 -6.56 5.83
C ALA A 8 2.28 -5.67 5.44
N VAL A 9 2.29 -5.15 4.20
CA VAL A 9 3.33 -4.23 3.71
C VAL A 9 3.32 -2.91 4.49
N ILE A 10 2.15 -2.37 4.83
CA ILE A 10 2.06 -1.16 5.68
C ILE A 10 2.56 -1.46 7.10
N CYS A 11 2.11 -2.54 7.75
CA CYS A 11 2.55 -2.90 9.09
C CYS A 11 4.07 -3.13 9.16
N LEU A 12 4.65 -3.80 8.16
CA LEU A 12 6.09 -3.98 8.04
C LEU A 12 6.81 -2.64 7.84
N GLY A 13 6.30 -1.76 6.97
CA GLY A 13 6.87 -0.45 6.74
C GLY A 13 6.85 0.47 7.97
N VAL A 14 5.74 0.46 8.72
CA VAL A 14 5.62 1.22 9.98
C VAL A 14 6.55 0.65 11.06
N GLY A 15 6.62 -0.68 11.20
CA GLY A 15 7.52 -1.32 12.15
C GLY A 15 8.99 -1.04 11.87
N LEU A 16 9.40 -1.03 10.59
CA LEU A 16 10.76 -0.67 10.21
C LEU A 16 11.04 0.84 10.36
N GLY A 17 10.06 1.69 10.05
CA GLY A 17 10.16 3.14 10.25
C GLY A 17 10.29 3.55 11.72
N TYR A 18 9.73 2.76 12.64
CA TYR A 18 9.95 2.96 14.08
C TYR A 18 11.38 2.61 14.52
N TRP A 19 12.05 1.67 13.84
CA TRP A 19 13.35 1.15 14.25
C TRP A 19 14.55 1.84 13.57
N VAL A 20 14.39 2.31 12.34
CA VAL A 20 15.49 2.88 11.53
C VAL A 20 15.58 4.38 11.66
N ASP A 21 14.52 5.12 11.28
CA ASP A 21 14.46 6.58 11.37
C ASP A 21 13.01 7.05 11.09
N PRO A 22 12.45 8.02 11.83
CA PRO A 22 11.08 8.47 11.63
C PRO A 22 10.81 9.07 10.25
N LEU A 23 11.82 9.50 9.49
CA LEU A 23 11.64 9.94 8.10
C LEU A 23 11.22 8.79 7.16
N TRP A 24 11.49 7.54 7.55
CA TRP A 24 11.10 6.35 6.79
C TRP A 24 9.59 6.06 6.86
N LEU A 25 8.86 6.68 7.80
CA LEU A 25 7.40 6.59 7.90
C LEU A 25 6.67 7.28 6.73
N LEU A 26 7.33 8.17 5.98
CA LEU A 26 6.72 8.79 4.80
C LEU A 26 6.33 7.74 3.73
N ILE A 27 7.08 6.66 3.58
CA ILE A 27 6.79 5.62 2.59
C ILE A 27 5.50 4.86 2.92
N PRO A 28 5.34 4.23 4.10
CA PRO A 28 4.09 3.58 4.49
C PRO A 28 2.94 4.59 4.65
N ALA A 29 3.21 5.85 5.01
CA ALA A 29 2.18 6.90 5.08
C ALA A 29 1.63 7.25 3.70
N VAL A 30 2.49 7.44 2.69
CA VAL A 30 2.06 7.70 1.31
C VAL A 30 1.29 6.50 0.76
N LEU A 31 1.81 5.28 0.92
CA LEU A 31 1.11 4.04 0.53
C LEU A 31 -0.27 3.91 1.20
N GLY A 32 -0.34 4.13 2.51
CA GLY A 32 -1.57 4.10 3.29
C GLY A 32 -2.58 5.18 2.85
N LEU A 33 -2.11 6.38 2.53
CA LEU A 33 -2.95 7.45 2.02
C LEU A 33 -3.58 7.09 0.67
N THR A 34 -2.82 6.47 -0.23
CA THR A 34 -3.34 6.00 -1.52
C THR A 34 -4.35 4.86 -1.36
N LEU A 35 -4.15 3.96 -0.39
CA LEU A 35 -5.10 2.89 -0.05
C LEU A 35 -6.40 3.44 0.55
N VAL A 36 -6.30 4.44 1.44
CA VAL A 36 -7.45 5.17 1.97
C VAL A 36 -8.20 5.87 0.83
N GLN A 37 -7.51 6.57 -0.07
CA GLN A 37 -8.12 7.18 -1.25
C GLN A 37 -8.86 6.14 -2.11
N SER A 38 -8.28 4.95 -2.34
CA SER A 38 -8.95 3.86 -3.05
C SER A 38 -10.18 3.32 -2.34
N ALA A 39 -10.19 3.28 -1.00
CA ALA A 39 -11.36 2.86 -0.24
C ALA A 39 -12.55 3.81 -0.41
N PHE A 40 -12.29 5.11 -0.60
CA PHE A 40 -13.33 6.13 -0.77
C PHE A 40 -13.72 6.40 -2.23
N THR A 41 -12.77 6.32 -3.16
CA THR A 41 -12.98 6.65 -4.59
C THR A 41 -13.12 5.39 -5.47
N GLY A 42 -12.78 4.20 -4.98
CA GLY A 42 -12.78 2.96 -5.76
C GLY A 42 -11.70 2.88 -6.84
N PHE A 43 -10.96 3.96 -7.06
CA PHE A 43 -9.87 4.05 -8.03
C PHE A 43 -8.56 3.71 -7.33
N CYS A 44 -8.09 2.49 -7.54
CA CYS A 44 -6.80 2.04 -7.05
C CYS A 44 -5.80 1.99 -8.20
N PRO A 45 -4.87 2.96 -8.32
CA PRO A 45 -3.84 2.91 -9.35
C PRO A 45 -2.95 1.66 -9.22
N VAL A 46 -2.82 1.10 -8.01
CA VAL A 46 -2.19 -0.21 -7.79
C VAL A 46 -2.99 -1.35 -8.43
N TYR A 47 -4.32 -1.35 -8.35
CA TYR A 47 -5.16 -2.34 -9.03
C TYR A 47 -5.04 -2.20 -10.54
N TYR A 48 -5.03 -0.97 -11.05
CA TYR A 48 -4.78 -0.71 -12.47
C TYR A 48 -3.41 -1.24 -12.92
N ILE A 49 -2.34 -1.02 -12.15
CA ILE A 49 -1.01 -1.52 -12.51
C ILE A 49 -0.92 -3.05 -12.39
N LEU A 50 -1.56 -3.67 -11.38
CA LEU A 50 -1.59 -5.12 -11.19
C LEU A 50 -2.42 -5.82 -12.28
N GLU A 51 -3.61 -5.31 -12.62
CA GLU A 51 -4.44 -5.79 -13.74
C GLU A 51 -3.67 -5.75 -15.07
N ARG A 52 -2.80 -4.73 -15.23
CA ARG A 52 -2.02 -4.53 -16.45
C ARG A 52 -0.76 -5.40 -16.52
N THR A 53 -0.24 -5.84 -15.37
CA THR A 53 0.97 -6.68 -15.29
C THR A 53 0.67 -8.17 -15.12
N CYS A 54 -0.51 -8.53 -14.62
CA CYS A 54 -0.98 -9.91 -14.53
C CYS A 54 -2.39 -10.04 -15.13
N SER A 55 -2.45 -10.26 -16.44
CA SER A 55 -3.63 -10.86 -17.07
C SER A 55 -3.67 -12.34 -16.67
N THR A 56 -4.28 -12.66 -15.53
CA THR A 56 -4.74 -14.03 -15.20
C THR A 56 -5.97 -13.89 -14.29
N GLU A 57 -7.11 -13.89 -14.97
CA GLU A 57 -8.48 -14.27 -14.57
C GLU A 57 -9.22 -13.43 -13.51
#